data_AF-A0A0M8PQ47-F1
#
_entry.id   AF-A0A0M8PQ47-F1
#
_cell.length_a   1.000
_cell.length_b   1.000
_cell.length_c   1.000
_cell.angle_alpha   90.00
_cell.angle_beta   90.00
_cell.angle_gamma   90.00
#
_symmetry.space_group_name_H-M   'P 1'
#
loop_
_entity.id
_entity.type
_entity.pdbx_description
1 polymer ?
#
loop_
_entity_poly.entity_id
_entity_poly.type
_entity_poly.pdbx_seq_one_letter_code
_entity_poly.pdbx_strand_id
1 'polypeptide(L)'
;MEIQVIRDHLDIVKLQEKMNTIVFDYLDTSNNYPKAMRELNPLYTQVTTFYKEYVDSKAGELPGANTYWHLFIDCSAKLCYFLAESMYYSSNELQKTPEKVEQLLTIAAFSLPSIEQEENEQLLLAIFALYSEVVEDEEKIASLRNAVLEQKGAVKQCLQQFKLFVDNE
;
A
#
# COMPACT_ATOMS: atom_id res chain seq x y z
N MET A 1 -1.77 -16.78 -10.30
CA MET A 1 -1.54 -16.29 -11.68
C MET A 1 -0.80 -14.97 -11.58
N GLU A 2 0.42 -14.92 -12.08
CA GLU A 2 1.32 -13.78 -12.04
C GLU A 2 0.83 -12.64 -12.95
N ILE A 3 0.98 -11.38 -12.54
CA ILE A 3 0.73 -10.21 -13.40
C ILE A 3 1.89 -10.10 -14.39
N GLN A 4 1.60 -9.81 -15.66
CA GLN A 4 2.65 -9.74 -16.67
C GLN A 4 3.43 -8.43 -16.56
N VAL A 5 4.73 -8.49 -16.83
CA VAL A 5 5.56 -7.31 -17.10
C VAL A 5 5.67 -7.17 -18.62
N ILE A 6 5.20 -6.05 -19.16
CA ILE A 6 5.18 -5.74 -20.59
C ILE A 6 6.07 -4.53 -20.82
N ARG A 7 7.16 -4.69 -21.58
CA ARG A 7 8.12 -3.61 -21.90
C ARG A 7 8.62 -2.90 -20.64
N ASP A 8 9.09 -3.66 -19.65
CA ASP A 8 9.62 -3.17 -18.36
C ASP A 8 8.58 -2.51 -17.43
N HIS A 9 7.29 -2.67 -17.73
CA HIS A 9 6.19 -2.13 -16.94
C HIS A 9 5.29 -3.27 -16.46
N LEU A 10 5.07 -3.39 -15.16
CA LEU A 10 4.02 -4.23 -14.59
C LEU A 10 2.66 -3.79 -15.14
N ASP A 11 1.80 -4.73 -15.54
CA ASP A 11 0.44 -4.46 -15.99
C ASP A 11 -0.44 -3.99 -14.81
N ILE A 12 -0.45 -2.67 -14.59
CA ILE A 12 -1.19 -2.03 -13.48
C ILE A 12 -2.69 -2.22 -13.63
N VAL A 13 -3.22 -2.24 -14.86
CA VAL A 13 -4.66 -2.47 -15.08
C VAL A 13 -5.02 -3.86 -14.55
N LYS A 14 -4.20 -4.87 -14.86
CA LYS A 14 -4.45 -6.22 -14.35
C LYS A 14 -4.25 -6.35 -12.85
N LEU A 15 -3.30 -5.61 -12.27
CA LEU A 15 -3.12 -5.51 -10.82
C LEU A 15 -4.38 -4.95 -10.16
N GLN A 16 -4.88 -3.82 -10.65
CA GLN A 16 -6.04 -3.13 -10.11
C GLN A 16 -7.31 -3.99 -10.21
N GLU A 17 -7.54 -4.63 -11.37
CA GLU A 17 -8.67 -5.55 -11.56
C GLU A 17 -8.68 -6.68 -10.51
N LYS A 18 -7.53 -7.32 -10.29
CA LYS A 18 -7.41 -8.42 -9.33
C LYS A 18 -7.59 -7.93 -7.89
N MET A 19 -6.94 -6.83 -7.53
CA MET A 19 -7.08 -6.21 -6.21
C MET A 19 -8.55 -5.87 -5.93
N ASN A 20 -9.23 -5.19 -6.85
CA ASN A 20 -10.63 -4.80 -6.70
C ASN A 20 -11.55 -6.02 -6.57
N THR A 21 -11.28 -7.09 -7.31
CA THR A 21 -12.06 -8.34 -7.20
C THR A 21 -11.90 -8.96 -5.82
N ILE A 22 -10.68 -9.01 -5.27
CA ILE A 22 -10.41 -9.54 -3.93
C ILE A 22 -11.08 -8.69 -2.85
N VAL A 23 -10.97 -7.36 -2.95
CA VAL A 23 -11.62 -6.42 -2.03
C VAL A 23 -13.13 -6.61 -2.05
N PHE A 24 -13.73 -6.63 -3.25
CA PHE A 24 -15.17 -6.81 -3.39
C PHE A 24 -15.64 -8.17 -2.83
N ASP A 25 -15.02 -9.28 -3.24
CA ASP A 25 -15.45 -10.63 -2.89
C ASP A 25 -15.24 -10.97 -1.40
N TYR A 26 -14.19 -10.43 -0.78
CA TYR A 26 -13.77 -10.87 0.55
C TYR A 26 -13.75 -9.80 1.63
N LEU A 27 -13.63 -8.52 1.28
CA LEU A 27 -13.72 -7.44 2.27
C LEU A 27 -15.15 -6.88 2.28
N ASP A 28 -15.63 -6.36 1.16
CA ASP A 28 -16.90 -5.64 1.11
C ASP A 28 -18.14 -6.53 1.27
N THR A 29 -18.11 -7.75 0.72
CA THR A 29 -19.30 -8.61 0.66
C THR A 29 -19.35 -9.72 1.70
N SER A 30 -18.20 -10.30 2.09
CA SER A 30 -18.19 -11.52 2.92
C SER A 30 -17.37 -11.43 4.20
N ASN A 31 -16.61 -10.34 4.44
CA ASN A 31 -15.73 -10.18 5.61
C ASN A 31 -14.77 -11.38 5.83
N ASN A 32 -14.34 -12.02 4.74
CA ASN A 32 -13.42 -13.15 4.76
C ASN A 32 -11.95 -12.69 4.73
N TYR A 33 -11.55 -11.95 5.76
CA TYR A 33 -10.21 -11.37 5.91
C TYR A 33 -9.07 -12.39 5.76
N PRO A 34 -9.13 -13.63 6.30
CA PRO A 34 -8.07 -14.61 6.10
C PRO A 34 -7.88 -15.01 4.63
N LYS A 35 -8.96 -15.02 3.84
CA LYS A 35 -8.89 -15.31 2.41
C LYS A 35 -8.41 -14.09 1.63
N ALA A 36 -8.90 -12.89 1.95
CA ALA A 36 -8.41 -11.64 1.37
C ALA A 36 -6.89 -11.50 1.56
N MET A 37 -6.38 -11.69 2.78
CA MET A 37 -4.95 -11.67 3.10
C MET A 37 -4.16 -12.64 2.21
N ARG A 38 -4.64 -13.88 2.08
CA ARG A 38 -3.96 -14.92 1.28
C ARG A 38 -3.91 -14.59 -0.21
N GLU A 39 -4.92 -13.90 -0.74
CA GLU A 39 -5.00 -13.55 -2.16
C GLU A 39 -4.31 -12.20 -2.48
N LEU A 40 -4.28 -11.25 -1.54
CA LEU A 40 -3.56 -9.98 -1.66
C LEU A 40 -2.05 -10.16 -1.53
N ASN A 41 -1.59 -11.06 -0.65
CA ASN A 41 -0.16 -11.21 -0.37
C ASN A 41 0.69 -11.52 -1.63
N PRO A 42 0.28 -12.41 -2.57
CA PRO A 42 1.01 -12.61 -3.82
C PRO A 42 1.07 -11.36 -4.72
N LEU A 43 0.00 -10.55 -4.75
CA LEU A 43 0.01 -9.29 -5.49
C LEU A 43 0.99 -8.31 -4.85
N TYR A 44 0.98 -8.22 -3.53
CA TYR A 44 1.89 -7.38 -2.75
C TYR A 44 3.34 -7.76 -3.02
N THR A 45 3.69 -9.05 -2.88
CA THR A 45 5.03 -9.55 -3.16
C THR A 45 5.46 -9.22 -4.58
N GLN A 46 4.58 -9.37 -5.57
CA GLN A 46 4.91 -9.08 -6.95
C GLN A 46 5.19 -7.58 -7.17
N VAL A 47 4.39 -6.69 -6.58
CA VAL A 47 4.55 -5.24 -6.70
C VAL A 47 5.84 -4.76 -6.04
N THR A 48 6.13 -5.23 -4.82
CA THR A 48 7.36 -4.84 -4.11
C THR A 48 8.60 -5.39 -4.80
N THR A 49 8.56 -6.64 -5.29
CA THR A 49 9.66 -7.26 -6.04
C THR A 49 9.92 -6.50 -7.35
N PHE A 50 8.87 -6.24 -8.14
CA PHE A 50 8.99 -5.48 -9.38
C PHE A 50 9.61 -4.10 -9.15
N TYR A 51 9.17 -3.38 -8.11
CA TYR A 51 9.70 -2.04 -7.85
C TYR A 51 11.17 -2.06 -7.42
N LYS A 52 11.54 -3.00 -6.54
CA LYS A 52 12.91 -3.21 -6.09
C LYS A 52 13.83 -3.51 -7.28
N GLU A 53 13.46 -4.49 -8.11
CA GLU A 53 14.20 -4.86 -9.32
C GLU A 53 14.31 -3.71 -10.33
N TYR A 54 13.22 -2.95 -10.52
CA TYR A 54 13.23 -1.78 -11.40
C TYR A 54 14.26 -0.75 -10.93
N VAL A 55 14.22 -0.37 -9.65
CA VAL A 55 15.11 0.64 -9.08
C VAL A 55 16.57 0.16 -9.05
N ASP A 56 16.81 -1.11 -8.71
CA ASP A 56 18.14 -1.71 -8.72
C ASP A 56 18.75 -1.74 -10.13
N SER A 57 17.94 -2.04 -11.16
CA SER A 57 18.37 -2.00 -12.57
C SER A 57 18.76 -0.58 -13.04
N LYS A 58 18.35 0.45 -12.29
CA LYS A 58 18.64 1.87 -12.52
C LYS A 58 19.62 2.44 -11.49
N ALA A 59 20.41 1.59 -10.83
CA ALA A 59 21.41 2.00 -9.85
C ALA A 59 20.83 2.86 -8.70
N GLY A 60 19.59 2.59 -8.30
CA GLY A 60 18.91 3.31 -7.23
C GLY A 60 18.16 4.57 -7.69
N GLU A 61 18.21 4.92 -8.97
CA GLU A 61 17.49 6.07 -9.50
C GLU A 61 15.97 5.83 -9.48
N LEU A 62 15.23 6.79 -8.92
CA LEU A 62 13.78 6.76 -8.93
C LEU A 62 13.23 7.01 -10.33
N PRO A 63 12.12 6.35 -10.71
CA PRO A 63 11.47 6.67 -11.96
C PRO A 63 10.96 8.11 -12.01
N GLY A 64 10.92 8.67 -13.21
CA GLY A 64 10.31 9.97 -13.45
C GLY A 64 8.81 9.95 -13.18
N ALA A 65 8.29 11.00 -12.55
CA ALA A 65 6.85 11.15 -12.29
C ALA A 65 6.08 11.30 -13.61
N ASN A 66 5.47 10.20 -14.05
CA ASN A 66 4.59 10.15 -15.22
C ASN A 66 3.31 9.39 -14.84
N THR A 67 2.36 9.31 -15.78
CA THR A 67 1.06 8.65 -15.55
C THR A 67 1.21 7.20 -15.08
N TYR A 68 2.16 6.45 -15.63
CA TYR A 68 2.39 5.07 -15.22
C TYR A 68 2.79 4.99 -13.75
N TRP A 69 3.80 5.76 -13.33
CA TRP A 69 4.30 5.71 -11.96
C TRP A 69 3.35 6.30 -10.93
N HIS A 70 2.49 7.24 -11.35
CA HIS A 70 1.36 7.68 -10.54
C HIS A 70 0.37 6.54 -10.28
N LEU A 71 -0.08 5.84 -11.34
CA LEU A 71 -0.99 4.70 -11.18
C LEU A 71 -0.36 3.54 -10.40
N PHE A 72 0.93 3.31 -10.61
CA PHE A 72 1.69 2.26 -9.92
C PHE A 72 1.67 2.50 -8.41
N ILE A 73 2.03 3.72 -8.00
CA ILE A 73 2.18 4.04 -6.58
C ILE A 73 0.83 4.16 -5.88
N ASP A 74 -0.20 4.65 -6.59
CA ASP A 74 -1.60 4.63 -6.12
C ASP A 74 -2.09 3.20 -5.84
N CYS A 75 -1.91 2.29 -6.80
CA CYS A 75 -2.25 0.88 -6.61
C CYS A 75 -1.42 0.22 -5.50
N SER A 76 -0.15 0.56 -5.38
CA SER A 76 0.74 0.02 -4.34
C SER A 76 0.31 0.46 -2.94
N ALA A 77 -0.08 1.73 -2.77
CA ALA A 77 -0.58 2.26 -1.51
C ALA A 77 -1.90 1.57 -1.11
N LYS A 78 -2.86 1.48 -2.05
CA LYS A 78 -4.13 0.75 -1.86
C LYS A 78 -3.90 -0.70 -1.47
N LEU A 79 -2.98 -1.39 -2.16
CA LEU A 79 -2.65 -2.78 -1.88
C LEU A 79 -2.04 -2.97 -0.48
N CYS A 80 -1.15 -2.07 -0.05
CA CYS A 80 -0.60 -2.09 1.30
C CYS A 80 -1.69 -1.90 2.35
N TYR A 81 -2.62 -0.96 2.14
CA TYR A 81 -3.76 -0.74 3.03
C TYR A 81 -4.66 -1.99 3.13
N PHE A 82 -5.13 -2.53 2.01
CA PHE A 82 -6.03 -3.69 2.04
C PHE A 82 -5.37 -4.93 2.62
N LEU A 83 -4.06 -5.11 2.40
CA LEU A 83 -3.32 -6.20 3.02
C LEU A 83 -3.23 -5.99 4.54
N ALA A 84 -2.95 -4.78 5.00
CA ALA A 84 -2.90 -4.46 6.43
C ALA A 84 -4.26 -4.69 7.11
N GLU A 85 -5.34 -4.21 6.50
CA GLU A 85 -6.72 -4.41 6.97
C GLU A 85 -7.07 -5.90 7.06
N SER A 86 -6.74 -6.66 6.00
CA SER A 86 -6.94 -8.11 5.98
C SER A 86 -6.13 -8.83 7.07
N MET A 87 -4.88 -8.41 7.29
CA MET A 87 -4.03 -8.96 8.35
C MET A 87 -4.58 -8.64 9.74
N TYR A 88 -4.99 -7.39 9.98
CA TYR A 88 -5.51 -6.95 11.26
C TYR A 88 -6.79 -7.71 11.64
N TYR A 89 -7.80 -7.71 10.78
CA TYR A 89 -9.08 -8.35 11.08
C TYR A 89 -9.06 -9.89 10.92
N SER A 90 -8.03 -10.47 10.31
CA SER A 90 -7.81 -11.93 10.36
C SER A 90 -7.04 -12.39 11.60
N SER A 91 -6.36 -11.47 12.29
CA SER A 91 -5.69 -11.74 13.56
C SER A 91 -6.74 -11.91 14.66
N ASN A 92 -6.54 -12.88 15.55
CA ASN A 92 -7.37 -13.01 16.75
C ASN A 92 -6.76 -12.18 17.89
N GLU A 93 -7.54 -11.83 18.92
CA GLU A 93 -7.08 -11.01 20.07
C GLU A 93 -5.84 -11.57 20.81
N LEU A 94 -5.53 -12.86 20.60
CA LEU A 94 -4.36 -13.54 21.18
C LEU A 94 -3.10 -13.44 20.30
N GLN A 95 -3.25 -13.08 19.03
CA GLN A 95 -2.13 -12.75 18.13
C GLN A 95 -1.79 -11.28 18.33
N LYS A 96 -0.56 -11.00 18.78
CA LYS A 96 -0.03 -9.64 18.73
C LYS A 96 -0.27 -9.07 17.33
N THR A 97 -0.88 -7.89 17.26
CA THR A 97 -0.99 -7.12 16.02
C THR A 97 0.38 -7.11 15.37
N PRO A 98 0.55 -7.75 14.20
CA PRO A 98 1.88 -7.91 13.63
C PRO A 98 2.48 -6.53 13.41
N GLU A 99 3.73 -6.28 13.84
CA GLU A 99 4.48 -5.04 13.51
C GLU A 99 4.39 -4.69 12.02
N LYS A 100 4.24 -5.73 11.20
CA LYS A 100 3.95 -5.68 9.77
C LYS A 100 2.68 -4.88 9.40
N VAL A 101 1.59 -4.96 10.17
CA VAL A 101 0.36 -4.17 9.94
C VAL A 101 0.66 -2.69 10.07
N GLU A 102 1.35 -2.30 11.15
CA GLU A 102 1.76 -0.90 11.35
C GLU A 102 2.65 -0.40 10.20
N GLN A 103 3.62 -1.21 9.79
CA GLN A 103 4.52 -0.87 8.67
C GLN A 103 3.74 -0.70 7.36
N LEU A 104 2.82 -1.61 7.05
CA LEU A 104 1.99 -1.55 5.84
C LEU A 104 1.08 -0.31 5.83
N LEU A 105 0.49 0.05 6.96
CA LEU A 105 -0.33 1.27 7.08
C LEU A 105 0.51 2.53 6.95
N THR A 106 1.68 2.55 7.59
CA THR A 106 2.64 3.65 7.49
C THR A 106 3.02 3.90 6.04
N ILE A 107 3.42 2.85 5.32
CA ILE A 107 3.83 3.01 3.94
C ILE A 107 2.66 3.30 3.00
N ALA A 108 1.46 2.76 3.26
CA ALA A 108 0.26 3.12 2.52
C ALA A 108 -0.01 4.63 2.61
N ALA A 109 0.06 5.21 3.81
CA ALA A 109 -0.14 6.64 4.00
C ALA A 109 0.93 7.49 3.27
N PHE A 110 2.21 7.14 3.40
CA PHE A 110 3.31 7.88 2.77
C PHE A 110 3.40 7.71 1.25
N SER A 111 2.87 6.60 0.72
CA SER A 111 2.94 6.28 -0.71
C SER A 111 1.68 6.71 -1.47
N LEU A 112 0.62 7.17 -0.79
CA LEU A 112 -0.62 7.57 -1.45
C LEU A 112 -0.43 8.90 -2.20
N PRO A 113 -0.52 8.92 -3.54
CA PRO A 113 -0.37 10.14 -4.31
C PRO A 113 -1.68 10.96 -4.28
N SER A 114 -1.61 12.24 -4.64
CA SER A 114 -2.81 13.05 -4.92
C SER A 114 -3.86 13.05 -3.80
N ILE A 115 -3.42 13.17 -2.54
CA ILE A 115 -4.27 13.08 -1.33
C ILE A 115 -5.39 14.13 -1.23
N GLU A 116 -5.39 15.13 -2.12
CA GLU A 116 -6.45 16.15 -2.22
C GLU A 116 -7.62 15.69 -3.13
N GLN A 117 -7.47 14.56 -3.84
CA GLN A 117 -8.56 13.95 -4.60
C GLN A 117 -9.47 13.18 -3.65
N GLU A 118 -10.79 13.33 -3.79
CA GLU A 118 -11.80 12.78 -2.88
C GLU A 118 -11.60 11.30 -2.54
N GLU A 119 -11.34 10.45 -3.55
CA GLU A 119 -11.09 9.01 -3.34
C GLU A 119 -9.88 8.77 -2.42
N ASN A 120 -8.77 9.44 -2.70
CA ASN A 120 -7.53 9.26 -1.95
C ASN A 120 -7.57 9.97 -0.59
N GLU A 121 -8.34 11.05 -0.45
CA GLU A 121 -8.63 11.67 0.85
C GLU A 121 -9.41 10.70 1.75
N GLN A 122 -10.46 10.07 1.23
CA GLN A 122 -11.25 9.08 1.97
C GLN A 122 -10.39 7.87 2.38
N LEU A 123 -9.57 7.36 1.47
CA LEU A 123 -8.64 6.28 1.77
C LEU A 123 -7.62 6.68 2.84
N LEU A 124 -7.08 7.90 2.77
CA LEU A 124 -6.14 8.39 3.77
C LEU A 124 -6.78 8.47 5.17
N LEU A 125 -8.03 8.90 5.26
CA LEU A 125 -8.79 8.89 6.51
C LEU A 125 -8.98 7.46 7.03
N ALA A 126 -9.28 6.50 6.17
CA ALA A 126 -9.41 5.09 6.53
C ALA A 126 -8.07 4.50 7.03
N ILE A 127 -6.94 4.83 6.36
CA ILE A 127 -5.60 4.44 6.81
C ILE A 127 -5.32 4.96 8.20
N PHE A 128 -5.60 6.24 8.48
CA PHE A 128 -5.36 6.81 9.82
C PHE A 128 -6.28 6.24 10.90
N ALA A 129 -7.54 5.93 10.56
CA ALA A 129 -8.45 5.28 11.49
C ALA A 129 -7.90 3.90 11.91
N LEU A 130 -7.56 3.05 10.94
CA LEU A 130 -7.01 1.73 11.21
C LEU A 130 -5.63 1.80 11.90
N TYR A 131 -4.78 2.76 11.52
CA TYR A 131 -3.50 2.98 12.21
C TYR A 131 -3.69 3.32 13.69
N SER A 132 -4.72 4.11 14.01
CA SER A 132 -5.04 4.48 15.39
C SER A 132 -5.49 3.29 16.22
N GLU A 133 -6.26 2.37 15.63
CA GLU A 133 -6.64 1.10 16.26
C GLU A 133 -5.43 0.19 16.51
N VAL A 134 -4.43 0.21 15.62
CA VAL A 134 -3.25 -0.67 15.69
C VAL A 134 -2.21 -0.20 16.71
N VAL A 135 -1.97 1.11 16.78
CA VAL A 135 -0.79 1.67 17.48
C VAL A 135 -1.09 2.13 18.90
N GLU A 136 -2.33 2.55 19.19
CA GLU A 136 -2.76 3.06 20.52
C GLU A 136 -1.86 4.15 21.16
N ASP A 137 -1.01 4.82 20.36
CA ASP A 137 -0.09 5.89 20.77
C ASP A 137 -0.44 7.18 20.01
N GLU A 138 -1.06 8.12 20.72
CA GLU A 138 -1.54 9.39 20.16
C GLU A 138 -0.41 10.25 19.57
N GLU A 139 0.78 10.26 20.17
CA GLU A 139 1.91 11.05 19.67
C GLU A 139 2.40 10.49 18.34
N LYS A 140 2.50 9.16 18.24
CA LYS A 140 2.91 8.46 17.01
C LYS A 140 1.88 8.64 15.89
N ILE A 141 0.59 8.55 16.21
CA ILE A 141 -0.51 8.81 15.28
C ILE A 141 -0.45 10.25 14.75
N ALA A 142 -0.31 11.23 15.65
CA ALA A 142 -0.23 12.64 15.27
C ALA A 142 1.01 12.95 14.42
N SER A 143 2.16 12.35 14.77
CA SER A 143 3.40 12.49 14.03
C SER A 143 3.27 11.96 12.60
N LEU A 144 2.72 10.75 12.42
CA LEU A 144 2.49 10.17 11.10
C LEU A 144 1.58 11.08 10.25
N ARG A 145 0.44 11.50 10.82
CA ARG A 145 -0.54 12.34 10.12
C ARG A 145 0.07 13.65 9.64
N ASN A 146 0.80 14.34 10.51
CA ASN A 146 1.44 15.61 10.17
C ASN A 146 2.48 15.44 9.05
N ALA A 147 3.31 14.40 9.13
CA ALA A 147 4.34 14.12 8.13
C ALA A 147 3.74 13.80 6.74
N VAL A 148 2.68 13.01 6.70
CA VAL A 148 2.00 12.65 5.44
C VAL A 148 1.34 13.88 4.79
N LEU A 149 0.69 14.73 5.59
CA LEU A 149 0.07 15.97 5.10
C LEU A 149 1.10 16.98 4.59
N GLU A 150 2.29 17.04 5.20
CA GLU A 150 3.38 17.90 4.73
C GLU A 150 3.93 17.47 3.36
N GLN A 151 3.95 16.16 3.08
CA GLN A 151 4.38 15.59 1.79
C GLN A 151 3.39 15.85 0.64
N LYS A 152 2.12 16.18 0.93
CA LYS A 152 1.08 16.50 -0.07
C LYS A 152 0.88 15.46 -1.18
N GLY A 153 1.26 14.20 -0.95
CA GLY A 153 1.13 13.13 -1.95
C GLY A 153 1.89 13.38 -3.26
N ALA A 154 3.03 14.09 -3.22
CA ALA A 154 3.85 14.28 -4.41
C ALA A 154 4.44 12.94 -4.89
N VAL A 155 4.14 12.53 -6.13
CA VAL A 155 4.50 11.21 -6.69
C VAL A 155 5.97 10.85 -6.47
N LYS A 156 6.89 11.79 -6.67
CA LYS A 156 8.33 11.56 -6.45
C LYS A 156 8.64 11.20 -4.99
N GLN A 157 7.99 11.85 -4.04
CA GLN A 157 8.15 11.55 -2.62
C GLN A 157 7.48 10.21 -2.27
N CYS A 158 6.30 9.92 -2.83
CA CYS A 158 5.63 8.62 -2.64
C CYS A 158 6.52 7.46 -3.12
N LEU A 159 7.10 7.57 -4.32
CA LEU A 159 8.06 6.60 -4.86
C LEU A 159 9.31 6.48 -3.97
N GLN A 160 9.82 7.61 -3.47
CA GLN A 160 10.98 7.60 -2.55
C GLN A 160 10.67 6.84 -1.25
N GLN A 161 9.51 7.08 -0.64
CA GLN A 161 9.10 6.39 0.57
C GLN A 161 8.90 4.90 0.31
N PHE A 162 8.26 4.56 -0.81
CA PHE A 162 8.07 3.17 -1.21
C PHE A 162 9.39 2.45 -1.50
N LYS A 163 10.39 3.14 -2.06
CA LYS A 163 11.74 2.60 -2.21
C LYS A 163 12.33 2.23 -0.85
N LEU A 164 12.31 3.16 0.10
CA LEU A 164 12.85 2.93 1.45
C LEU A 164 12.16 1.76 2.13
N PHE A 165 10.86 1.57 1.88
CA PHE A 165 10.12 0.43 2.39
C PHE A 165 10.55 -0.89 1.74
N VAL A 166 10.56 -1.00 0.41
CA VAL A 166 10.90 -2.26 -0.28
C VAL A 166 12.36 -2.70 -0.11
N ASP A 167 13.25 -1.76 0.21
CA ASP A 167 14.65 -2.06 0.55
C ASP A 167 14.75 -2.85 1.87
N ASN A 168 13.79 -2.66 2.78
CA ASN A 168 13.73 -3.28 4.12
C ASN A 168 12.76 -4.47 4.20
N GLU A 169 12.08 -4.80 3.10
CA GLU A 169 11.32 -6.04 2.91
C GLU A 169 12.19 -7.21 2.48
#